data_AF-A0A7W4EM52-F1
#
_entry.id   AF-A0A7W4EM52-F1
#
_cell.length_a   1.000
_cell.length_b   1.000
_cell.length_c   1.000
_cell.angle_alpha   90.00
_cell.angle_beta   90.00
_cell.angle_gamma   90.00
#
_symmetry.space_group_name_H-M   'P 1'
#
loop_
_entity.id
_entity.type
_entity.pdbx_description
1 polymer ?
#
loop_
_entity_poly.entity_id
_entity_poly.type
_entity_poly.pdbx_seq_one_letter_code
_entity_poly.pdbx_strand_id
1 'polypeptide(L)'
;MSTPENLAYLPCLSWKLLDKVDLEENARNYEALQQPTTRKEERALGRIEEMLLDGLPLTHSTESESLNTIQNSAIKPAKVLPEGKLTHTLPLDESLGLDEYAFTSWGDMHRHSIYGSSTLLLCTEKILLSDETIASPYDITLHIDAESNLPYDELNKMNTKHLETYLQTLVTGERWLEITARKALEIALKGTVPVISHTKLNTGEIKHKGAIDSAHIQGVLLTEDDYRAAQNEMLRNGFMAGPLNSLTKLYGHIPAEYEANLKRAKRIWRKVVDLAGH
;
A
#
# COMPACT_ATOMS: atom_id res chain seq x y z
N MET A 1 32.54 -30.86 -36.74
CA MET A 1 31.13 -30.57 -37.08
C MET A 1 30.34 -30.69 -35.80
N SER A 2 29.89 -29.54 -35.31
CA SER A 2 29.28 -29.35 -34.00
C SER A 2 27.87 -29.94 -34.00
N THR A 3 27.57 -30.73 -32.98
CA THR A 3 26.21 -31.14 -32.62
C THR A 3 25.34 -29.92 -32.37
N PRO A 4 24.09 -29.88 -32.86
CA PRO A 4 23.13 -28.89 -32.44
C PRO A 4 22.67 -29.25 -31.02
N GLU A 5 22.96 -28.37 -30.07
CA GLU A 5 22.39 -28.44 -28.72
C GLU A 5 20.88 -28.23 -28.85
N ASN A 6 20.14 -29.31 -28.59
CA ASN A 6 18.70 -29.30 -28.43
C ASN A 6 18.33 -28.38 -27.26
N LEU A 7 17.63 -27.29 -27.59
CA LEU A 7 16.69 -26.60 -26.72
C LEU A 7 15.65 -27.58 -26.21
N ALA A 8 15.89 -28.25 -25.10
CA ALA A 8 14.86 -28.97 -24.38
C ALA A 8 15.24 -29.15 -22.90
N TYR A 9 14.32 -28.78 -22.03
CA TYR A 9 14.28 -29.04 -20.59
C TYR A 9 15.20 -28.19 -19.70
N LEU A 10 14.75 -26.97 -19.39
CA LEU A 10 14.93 -26.42 -18.05
C LEU A 10 13.76 -26.92 -17.18
N PRO A 11 14.00 -27.82 -16.21
CA PRO A 11 12.97 -28.29 -15.29
C PRO A 11 12.60 -27.19 -14.30
N CYS A 12 11.30 -27.02 -14.05
CA CYS A 12 10.66 -26.37 -12.88
C CYS A 12 11.60 -25.59 -11.92
N LEU A 13 12.17 -24.48 -12.37
CA LEU A 13 12.70 -23.48 -11.46
C LEU A 13 11.50 -22.72 -10.90
N SER A 14 11.33 -22.68 -9.58
CA SER A 14 10.40 -21.74 -8.96
C SER A 14 10.83 -20.33 -9.37
N TRP A 15 10.18 -19.75 -10.37
CA TRP A 15 10.48 -18.41 -10.85
C TRP A 15 9.95 -17.38 -9.86
N LYS A 16 10.62 -17.19 -8.73
CA LYS A 16 10.33 -16.04 -7.86
C LYS A 16 10.87 -14.79 -8.55
N LEU A 17 10.11 -14.24 -9.48
CA LEU A 17 10.53 -13.08 -10.27
C LEU A 17 10.89 -11.89 -9.37
N LEU A 18 10.22 -11.77 -8.22
CA LEU A 18 10.52 -10.79 -7.19
C LEU A 18 11.93 -10.92 -6.61
N ASP A 19 12.48 -12.13 -6.46
CA ASP A 19 13.84 -12.32 -5.94
C ASP A 19 14.92 -11.79 -6.91
N LYS A 20 14.53 -11.41 -8.13
CA LYS A 20 15.42 -10.84 -9.16
C LYS A 20 15.24 -9.33 -9.32
N VAL A 21 14.28 -8.72 -8.62
CA VAL A 21 14.02 -7.28 -8.71
C VAL A 21 15.04 -6.54 -7.86
N ASP A 22 15.72 -5.56 -8.46
CA ASP A 22 16.59 -4.64 -7.73
C ASP A 22 15.77 -3.44 -7.25
N LEU A 23 15.34 -3.50 -5.98
CA LEU A 23 14.48 -2.48 -5.38
C LEU A 23 15.15 -1.11 -5.27
N GLU A 24 16.47 -1.05 -5.12
CA GLU A 24 17.20 0.21 -5.00
C GLU A 24 17.43 0.83 -6.38
N GLU A 25 17.70 0.02 -7.41
CA GLU A 25 17.71 0.52 -8.80
C GLU A 25 16.33 1.05 -9.19
N ASN A 26 15.26 0.34 -8.82
CA ASN A 26 13.89 0.78 -9.07
C ASN A 26 13.54 2.13 -8.42
N ALA A 27 14.12 2.46 -7.26
CA ALA A 27 13.91 3.75 -6.62
C ALA A 27 14.28 4.92 -7.54
N ARG A 28 15.21 4.72 -8.48
CA ARG A 28 15.60 5.73 -9.47
C ARG A 28 14.50 6.02 -10.49
N ASN A 29 13.51 5.16 -10.65
CA ASN A 29 12.37 5.40 -11.54
C ASN A 29 11.39 6.44 -10.97
N TYR A 30 11.55 6.84 -9.71
CA TYR A 30 10.70 7.82 -9.06
C TYR A 30 11.26 9.24 -9.17
N GLU A 31 10.61 10.08 -9.98
CA GLU A 31 10.97 11.50 -10.15
C GLU A 31 11.04 12.24 -8.81
N ALA A 32 10.14 11.94 -7.87
CA ALA A 32 10.12 12.55 -6.54
C ALA A 32 11.47 12.41 -5.80
N LEU A 33 12.15 11.27 -5.94
CA LEU A 33 13.46 11.01 -5.31
C LEU A 33 14.62 11.67 -6.04
N GLN A 34 14.45 12.02 -7.32
CA GLN A 34 15.48 12.69 -8.10
C GLN A 34 15.54 14.20 -7.82
N GLN A 35 14.46 14.77 -7.27
CA GLN A 35 14.40 16.19 -6.98
C GLN A 35 15.19 16.53 -5.70
N PRO A 36 16.17 17.46 -5.78
CA PRO A 36 16.93 17.87 -4.61
C PRO A 36 16.04 18.60 -3.62
N THR A 37 16.30 18.40 -2.33
CA THR A 37 15.61 19.06 -1.23
C THR A 37 16.47 20.13 -0.58
N THR A 38 15.85 21.23 -0.19
CA THR A 38 16.45 22.20 0.72
C THR A 38 16.40 21.69 2.16
N ARG A 39 17.26 22.23 3.03
CA ARG A 39 17.25 21.90 4.47
C ARG A 39 15.90 22.15 5.17
N LYS A 40 15.10 23.10 4.66
CA LYS A 40 13.75 23.38 5.19
C LYS A 40 12.77 22.30 4.76
N GLU A 41 12.82 21.89 3.49
CA GLU A 41 12.02 20.79 2.97
C GLU A 41 12.38 19.47 3.66
N GLU A 42 13.65 19.18 3.91
CA GLU A 42 14.07 17.98 4.68
C GLU A 42 13.40 17.91 6.06
N ARG A 43 13.29 19.05 6.77
CA ARG A 43 12.59 19.12 8.06
C ARG A 43 11.08 18.91 7.91
N ALA A 44 10.50 19.46 6.85
CA ALA A 44 9.08 19.27 6.56
C ALA A 44 8.80 17.80 6.19
N LEU A 45 9.64 17.18 5.38
CA LEU A 45 9.56 15.77 4.99
C LEU A 45 9.67 14.85 6.20
N GLY A 46 10.66 15.02 7.07
CA GLY A 46 10.75 14.22 8.30
C GLY A 46 9.50 14.34 9.18
N ARG A 47 8.90 15.54 9.26
CA ARG A 47 7.63 15.72 9.96
C ARG A 47 6.46 15.01 9.27
N ILE A 48 6.43 15.00 7.94
CA ILE A 48 5.41 14.29 7.17
C ILE A 48 5.56 12.78 7.34
N GLU A 49 6.79 12.26 7.32
CA GLU A 49 7.07 10.85 7.53
C GLU A 49 6.56 10.37 8.90
N GLU A 50 6.86 11.13 9.98
CA GLU A 50 6.26 10.89 11.31
C GLU A 50 4.72 10.87 11.24
N MET A 51 4.12 11.86 10.58
CA MET A 51 2.67 11.93 10.43
C MET A 51 2.09 10.75 9.64
N LEU A 52 2.79 10.25 8.62
CA LEU A 52 2.38 9.10 7.82
C LEU A 52 2.45 7.81 8.62
N LEU A 53 3.50 7.62 9.42
CA LEU A 53 3.68 6.44 10.28
C LEU A 53 2.67 6.39 11.43
N ASP A 54 2.42 7.53 12.09
CA ASP A 54 1.53 7.61 13.25
C ASP A 54 0.05 7.79 12.86
N GLY A 55 -0.20 8.49 11.77
CA GLY A 55 -1.53 8.98 11.38
C GLY A 55 -2.26 8.12 10.35
N LEU A 56 -1.55 7.23 9.65
CA LEU A 56 -2.11 6.33 8.64
C LEU A 56 -1.80 4.87 8.98
N PRO A 57 -2.79 4.11 9.49
CA PRO A 57 -2.60 2.69 9.74
C PRO A 57 -2.46 1.91 8.44
N LEU A 58 -1.60 0.88 8.46
CA LEU A 58 -1.73 -0.24 7.53
C LEU A 58 -2.96 -1.05 7.89
N THR A 59 -3.66 -1.54 6.88
CA THR A 59 -4.88 -2.32 7.03
C THR A 59 -4.79 -3.66 6.35
N HIS A 60 -5.39 -4.67 6.97
CA HIS A 60 -5.63 -5.96 6.36
C HIS A 60 -7.10 -6.32 6.47
N SER A 61 -7.77 -6.40 5.33
CA SER A 61 -9.17 -6.85 5.25
C SER A 61 -9.22 -8.38 5.32
N THR A 62 -10.17 -8.89 6.11
CA THR A 62 -10.33 -10.32 6.30
C THR A 62 -11.79 -10.68 6.55
N GLU A 63 -12.13 -11.93 6.28
CA GLU A 63 -13.45 -12.46 6.62
C GLU A 63 -13.61 -12.67 8.13
N SER A 64 -14.83 -12.49 8.60
CA SER A 64 -15.17 -12.58 10.03
C SER A 64 -14.77 -13.93 10.64
N GLU A 65 -14.83 -15.02 9.88
CA GLU A 65 -14.46 -16.38 10.34
C GLU A 65 -12.96 -16.54 10.57
N SER A 66 -12.12 -15.79 9.82
CA SER A 66 -10.66 -15.86 9.92
C SER A 66 -10.12 -14.97 11.05
N LEU A 67 -10.89 -13.99 11.50
CA LEU A 67 -10.47 -12.95 12.44
C LEU A 67 -9.91 -13.53 13.75
N ASN A 68 -10.63 -14.44 14.40
CA ASN A 68 -10.20 -15.03 15.67
C ASN A 68 -8.90 -15.83 15.53
N THR A 69 -8.71 -16.51 14.38
CA THR A 69 -7.46 -17.23 14.12
C THR A 69 -6.29 -16.25 13.95
N ILE A 70 -6.49 -15.17 13.20
CA ILE A 70 -5.46 -14.17 12.94
C ILE A 70 -5.06 -13.46 14.23
N GLN A 71 -6.03 -13.00 15.03
CA GLN A 71 -5.77 -12.30 16.29
C GLN A 71 -5.03 -13.15 17.33
N ASN A 72 -5.13 -14.48 17.25
CA ASN A 72 -4.41 -15.40 18.15
C ASN A 72 -3.12 -15.98 17.53
N SER A 73 -2.81 -15.64 16.28
CA SER A 73 -1.61 -16.17 15.61
C SER A 73 -0.94 -15.12 14.75
N ALA A 74 -1.33 -15.01 13.49
CA ALA A 74 -0.74 -14.11 12.51
C ALA A 74 -1.64 -13.95 11.29
N ILE A 75 -1.44 -12.87 10.54
CA ILE A 75 -1.83 -12.80 9.14
C ILE A 75 -0.81 -13.62 8.36
N LYS A 76 -1.27 -14.69 7.70
CA LYS A 76 -0.40 -15.64 7.02
C LYS A 76 -0.44 -15.44 5.50
N PRO A 77 0.72 -15.57 4.81
CA PRO A 77 0.74 -15.64 3.36
C PRO A 77 -0.06 -16.83 2.83
N ALA A 78 -0.54 -16.73 1.59
CA ALA A 78 -1.35 -17.75 0.94
C ALA A 78 -0.67 -19.12 0.92
N LYS A 79 0.65 -19.16 0.68
CA LYS A 79 1.45 -20.39 0.58
C LYS A 79 1.37 -21.31 1.80
N VAL A 80 1.14 -20.75 2.98
CA VAL A 80 1.09 -21.50 4.25
C VAL A 80 -0.33 -21.64 4.79
N LEU A 81 -1.34 -21.18 4.04
CA LEU A 81 -2.74 -21.41 4.38
C LEU A 81 -3.12 -22.88 4.10
N PRO A 82 -4.03 -23.47 4.89
CA PRO A 82 -4.61 -24.77 4.58
C PRO A 82 -5.25 -24.79 3.20
N GLU A 83 -5.19 -25.94 2.53
CA GLU A 83 -5.83 -26.17 1.23
C GLU A 83 -7.34 -25.84 1.29
N GLY A 84 -7.84 -25.17 0.25
CA GLY A 84 -9.25 -24.77 0.14
C GLY A 84 -9.64 -23.54 0.98
N LYS A 85 -8.70 -22.88 1.68
CA LYS A 85 -8.95 -21.57 2.27
C LYS A 85 -9.06 -20.51 1.18
N LEU A 86 -10.00 -19.58 1.37
CA LEU A 86 -10.14 -18.40 0.51
C LEU A 86 -8.86 -17.56 0.62
N THR A 87 -8.20 -17.35 -0.51
CA THR A 87 -7.11 -16.40 -0.67
C THR A 87 -7.42 -15.50 -1.87
N HIS A 88 -6.91 -14.26 -1.81
CA HIS A 88 -6.97 -13.33 -2.93
C HIS A 88 -5.70 -13.33 -3.77
N THR A 89 -4.76 -14.23 -3.47
CA THR A 89 -3.58 -14.53 -4.30
C THR A 89 -4.03 -15.29 -5.54
N LEU A 90 -3.81 -14.71 -6.71
CA LEU A 90 -4.14 -15.27 -8.01
C LEU A 90 -2.97 -16.11 -8.57
N PRO A 91 -3.19 -16.96 -9.60
CA PRO A 91 -2.12 -17.72 -10.26
C PRO A 91 -0.94 -16.85 -10.73
N LEU A 92 -1.22 -15.62 -11.16
CA LEU A 92 -0.15 -14.68 -11.49
C LEU A 92 0.70 -14.34 -10.25
N ASP A 93 0.08 -14.03 -9.12
CA ASP A 93 0.78 -13.72 -7.87
C ASP A 93 1.67 -14.89 -7.43
N GLU A 94 1.15 -16.11 -7.46
CA GLU A 94 1.92 -17.33 -7.15
C GLU A 94 3.13 -17.45 -8.07
N SER A 95 2.96 -17.23 -9.38
CA SER A 95 4.05 -17.28 -10.36
C SER A 95 5.10 -16.19 -10.17
N LEU A 96 4.79 -15.11 -9.45
CA LEU A 96 5.72 -14.05 -9.08
C LEU A 96 6.41 -14.30 -7.73
N GLY A 97 5.93 -15.28 -6.95
CA GLY A 97 6.34 -15.55 -5.57
C GLY A 97 5.63 -14.66 -4.54
N LEU A 98 4.54 -13.99 -4.91
CA LEU A 98 3.74 -13.14 -4.03
C LEU A 98 2.87 -13.95 -3.04
N ASP A 99 2.70 -15.25 -3.27
CA ASP A 99 2.08 -16.20 -2.34
C ASP A 99 2.83 -16.32 -1.01
N GLU A 100 4.08 -15.88 -0.97
CA GLU A 100 4.93 -15.79 0.23
C GLU A 100 4.73 -14.49 1.02
N TYR A 101 3.91 -13.56 0.55
CA TYR A 101 3.70 -12.27 1.18
C TYR A 101 2.32 -12.16 1.83
N ALA A 102 2.27 -11.47 2.96
CA ALA A 102 1.05 -10.94 3.55
C ALA A 102 0.77 -9.54 2.98
N PHE A 103 -0.43 -9.34 2.46
CA PHE A 103 -0.84 -8.11 1.81
C PHE A 103 -1.54 -7.17 2.79
N THR A 104 -1.21 -5.89 2.68
CA THR A 104 -1.81 -4.81 3.46
C THR A 104 -2.00 -3.56 2.60
N SER A 105 -3.00 -2.76 2.92
CA SER A 105 -3.26 -1.47 2.26
C SER A 105 -2.89 -0.34 3.20
N TRP A 106 -2.37 0.77 2.68
CA TRP A 106 -1.94 1.87 3.54
C TRP A 106 -2.96 3.01 3.60
N GLY A 107 -3.53 3.26 4.78
CA GLY A 107 -4.52 4.31 5.00
C GLY A 107 -5.89 4.01 4.39
N ASP A 108 -6.16 2.74 4.05
CA ASP A 108 -7.41 2.34 3.44
C ASP A 108 -8.45 1.93 4.50
N MET A 109 -9.34 2.87 4.84
CA MET A 109 -10.34 2.73 5.91
C MET A 109 -11.76 2.59 5.35
N HIS A 110 -12.00 1.56 4.56
CA HIS A 110 -13.35 1.20 4.14
C HIS A 110 -13.57 -0.31 4.19
N ARG A 111 -14.84 -0.69 4.30
CA ARG A 111 -15.24 -2.09 4.28
C ARG A 111 -15.19 -2.61 2.85
N HIS A 112 -14.47 -3.71 2.66
CA HIS A 112 -14.28 -4.32 1.34
C HIS A 112 -15.26 -5.46 1.14
N SER A 113 -16.15 -5.34 0.15
CA SER A 113 -17.08 -6.43 -0.17
C SER A 113 -16.39 -7.67 -0.76
N ILE A 114 -15.15 -7.51 -1.24
CA ILE A 114 -14.36 -8.55 -1.90
C ILE A 114 -13.38 -9.18 -0.90
N TYR A 115 -12.62 -8.37 -0.18
CA TYR A 115 -11.53 -8.84 0.71
C TYR A 115 -11.97 -9.15 2.14
N GLY A 116 -13.22 -8.84 2.47
CA GLY A 116 -13.84 -9.30 3.71
C GLY A 116 -14.50 -8.22 4.54
N SER A 117 -15.37 -8.70 5.41
CA SER A 117 -16.29 -7.88 6.20
C SER A 117 -15.66 -7.17 7.40
N SER A 118 -14.41 -7.48 7.75
CA SER A 118 -13.66 -6.92 8.88
C SER A 118 -12.31 -6.37 8.44
N THR A 119 -11.78 -5.36 9.13
CA THR A 119 -10.45 -4.79 8.83
C THR A 119 -9.58 -4.73 10.08
N LEU A 120 -8.39 -5.31 10.02
CA LEU A 120 -7.37 -5.21 11.06
C LEU A 120 -6.55 -3.93 10.86
N LEU A 121 -6.34 -3.17 11.93
CA LEU A 121 -5.39 -2.06 11.96
C LEU A 121 -4.04 -2.59 12.43
N LEU A 122 -2.98 -2.27 11.69
CA LEU A 122 -1.65 -2.79 11.93
C LEU A 122 -0.66 -1.66 12.29
N CYS A 123 0.38 -2.03 13.02
CA CYS A 123 1.47 -1.12 13.35
C CYS A 123 2.28 -0.74 12.10
N THR A 124 1.96 0.42 11.52
CA THR A 124 2.57 0.91 10.26
C THR A 124 4.09 0.95 10.34
N GLU A 125 4.67 1.56 11.37
CA GLU A 125 6.13 1.67 11.52
C GLU A 125 6.83 0.31 11.49
N LYS A 126 6.31 -0.68 12.24
CA LYS A 126 6.96 -2.00 12.35
C LYS A 126 6.90 -2.81 11.07
N ILE A 127 5.82 -2.66 10.30
CA ILE A 127 5.63 -3.44 9.08
C ILE A 127 6.23 -2.70 7.89
N LEU A 128 5.91 -1.41 7.71
CA LEU A 128 6.38 -0.65 6.56
C LEU A 128 7.90 -0.53 6.53
N LEU A 129 8.55 -0.34 7.68
CA LEU A 129 10.01 -0.19 7.78
C LEU A 129 10.75 -1.52 7.96
N SER A 130 10.08 -2.65 7.80
CA SER A 130 10.71 -3.98 7.82
C SER A 130 11.53 -4.21 6.55
N ASP A 131 12.69 -4.86 6.67
CA ASP A 131 13.50 -5.30 5.52
C ASP A 131 12.75 -6.33 4.65
N GLU A 132 11.73 -6.98 5.21
CA GLU A 132 10.86 -7.94 4.53
C GLU A 132 9.72 -7.26 3.75
N THR A 133 9.65 -5.93 3.74
CA THR A 133 8.54 -5.18 3.13
C THR A 133 8.93 -4.55 1.80
N ILE A 134 8.11 -4.85 0.79
CA ILE A 134 8.10 -4.18 -0.51
C ILE A 134 6.79 -3.42 -0.71
N ALA A 135 6.85 -2.36 -1.49
CA ALA A 135 5.72 -1.49 -1.75
C ALA A 135 5.60 -1.11 -3.23
N SER A 136 4.37 -0.86 -3.68
CA SER A 136 4.06 -0.41 -5.04
C SER A 136 2.95 0.66 -5.04
N PRO A 137 2.89 1.53 -6.07
CA PRO A 137 1.82 2.51 -6.23
C PRO A 137 0.41 1.92 -6.37
N TYR A 138 0.23 0.73 -6.94
CA TYR A 138 -1.07 0.06 -6.94
C TYR A 138 -0.89 -1.46 -7.01
N ASP A 139 -1.97 -2.21 -6.89
CA ASP A 139 -2.09 -3.61 -7.28
C ASP A 139 -1.81 -3.80 -8.80
N ILE A 140 -1.10 -4.87 -9.11
CA ILE A 140 -0.77 -5.31 -10.46
C ILE A 140 -2.01 -5.64 -11.30
N THR A 141 -3.09 -6.06 -10.65
CA THR A 141 -4.35 -6.47 -11.29
C THR A 141 -5.08 -5.31 -11.97
N LEU A 142 -4.76 -4.05 -11.67
CA LEU A 142 -5.29 -2.91 -12.42
C LEU A 142 -4.55 -2.64 -13.74
N HIS A 143 -3.35 -3.21 -13.90
CA HIS A 143 -2.49 -2.98 -15.06
C HIS A 143 -2.50 -4.16 -16.03
N ILE A 144 -2.97 -5.31 -15.56
CA ILE A 144 -3.10 -6.56 -16.30
C ILE A 144 -4.59 -6.89 -16.31
N ASP A 145 -5.20 -6.96 -17.49
CA ASP A 145 -6.63 -7.21 -17.71
C ASP A 145 -7.08 -8.58 -17.16
N ALA A 146 -8.20 -9.16 -17.63
CA ALA A 146 -8.77 -10.45 -17.21
C ALA A 146 -7.81 -11.69 -17.18
N GLU A 147 -6.56 -11.55 -17.63
CA GLU A 147 -5.49 -12.55 -17.56
C GLU A 147 -4.77 -12.62 -16.20
N SER A 148 -5.20 -11.88 -15.17
CA SER A 148 -4.66 -12.05 -13.80
C SER A 148 -4.84 -13.47 -13.24
N ASN A 149 -5.74 -14.27 -13.82
CA ASN A 149 -5.94 -15.69 -13.53
C ASN A 149 -4.96 -16.62 -14.26
N LEU A 150 -4.04 -16.10 -15.07
CA LEU A 150 -3.01 -16.89 -15.75
C LEU A 150 -1.66 -16.71 -15.03
N PRO A 151 -0.81 -17.75 -14.98
CA PRO A 151 0.57 -17.60 -14.52
C PRO A 151 1.38 -16.76 -15.51
N TYR A 152 2.52 -16.23 -15.04
CA TYR A 152 3.42 -15.35 -15.80
C TYR A 152 3.76 -15.84 -17.22
N ASP A 153 4.06 -17.13 -17.36
CA ASP A 153 4.52 -17.76 -18.61
C ASP A 153 3.41 -17.93 -19.65
N GLU A 154 2.15 -17.75 -19.25
CA GLU A 154 0.98 -17.79 -20.11
C GLU A 154 0.47 -16.39 -20.49
N LEU A 155 1.04 -15.32 -19.93
CA LEU A 155 0.65 -13.95 -20.27
C LEU A 155 0.98 -13.63 -21.73
N ASN A 156 0.07 -12.89 -22.38
CA ASN A 156 0.37 -12.34 -23.69
C ASN A 156 1.49 -11.28 -23.62
N LYS A 157 2.17 -11.02 -24.74
CA LYS A 157 3.30 -10.09 -24.82
C LYS A 157 3.03 -8.68 -24.26
N MET A 158 1.81 -8.17 -24.42
CA MET A 158 1.44 -6.84 -23.93
C MET A 158 1.34 -6.85 -22.39
N ASN A 159 0.69 -7.88 -21.84
CA ASN A 159 0.56 -8.06 -20.39
C ASN A 159 1.90 -8.38 -19.73
N THR A 160 2.78 -9.17 -20.37
CA THR A 160 4.18 -9.34 -19.93
C THR A 160 4.89 -8.00 -19.80
N LYS A 161 4.74 -7.11 -20.79
CA LYS A 161 5.37 -5.78 -20.75
C LYS A 161 4.79 -4.89 -19.63
N HIS A 162 3.47 -4.93 -19.41
CA HIS A 162 2.84 -4.19 -18.31
C HIS A 162 3.34 -4.69 -16.95
N LEU A 163 3.44 -6.00 -16.77
CA LEU A 163 4.02 -6.63 -15.60
C LEU A 163 5.49 -6.23 -15.39
N GLU A 164 6.33 -6.33 -16.42
CA GLU A 164 7.74 -5.91 -16.32
C GLU A 164 7.87 -4.43 -15.91
N THR A 165 7.00 -3.58 -16.45
CA THR A 165 6.94 -2.15 -16.07
C THR A 165 6.48 -1.99 -14.62
N TYR A 166 5.50 -2.78 -14.18
CA TYR A 166 5.04 -2.79 -12.80
C TYR A 166 6.14 -3.20 -11.83
N LEU A 167 6.90 -4.26 -12.14
CA LEU A 167 7.99 -4.74 -11.30
C LEU A 167 9.08 -3.68 -11.11
N GLN A 168 9.27 -2.79 -12.08
CA GLN A 168 10.18 -1.63 -11.99
C GLN A 168 9.70 -0.53 -11.05
N THR A 169 8.46 -0.61 -10.56
CA THR A 169 7.90 0.31 -9.56
C THR A 169 8.09 -0.18 -8.12
N LEU A 170 8.45 -1.45 -7.92
CA LEU A 170 8.62 -2.00 -6.58
C LEU A 170 9.82 -1.39 -5.89
N VAL A 171 9.64 -0.96 -4.65
CA VAL A 171 10.70 -0.39 -3.79
C VAL A 171 10.56 -0.93 -2.37
N THR A 172 11.56 -0.68 -1.52
CA THR A 172 11.44 -0.93 -0.08
C THR A 172 10.38 -0.04 0.55
N GLY A 173 9.84 -0.45 1.70
CA GLY A 173 8.86 0.38 2.41
C GLY A 173 9.42 1.72 2.89
N GLU A 174 10.72 1.81 3.24
CA GLU A 174 11.40 3.07 3.56
C GLU A 174 11.40 4.04 2.36
N ARG A 175 11.79 3.56 1.17
CA ARG A 175 11.74 4.38 -0.04
C ARG A 175 10.32 4.81 -0.37
N TRP A 176 9.34 3.93 -0.16
CA TRP A 176 7.94 4.24 -0.39
C TRP A 176 7.40 5.32 0.57
N LEU A 177 7.84 5.30 1.83
CA LEU A 177 7.54 6.35 2.82
C LEU A 177 8.07 7.70 2.34
N GLU A 178 9.33 7.77 1.91
CA GLU A 178 9.94 9.01 1.38
C GLU A 178 9.19 9.51 0.14
N ILE A 179 8.92 8.63 -0.83
CA ILE A 179 8.15 8.96 -2.05
C ILE A 179 6.78 9.54 -1.69
N THR A 180 6.08 8.91 -0.75
CA THR A 180 4.75 9.34 -0.31
C THR A 180 4.82 10.66 0.44
N ALA A 181 5.84 10.88 1.27
CA ALA A 181 6.05 12.13 1.99
C ALA A 181 6.30 13.30 1.03
N ARG A 182 7.13 13.10 0.01
CA ARG A 182 7.41 14.11 -1.03
C ARG A 182 6.14 14.47 -1.82
N LYS A 183 5.37 13.47 -2.25
CA LYS A 183 4.06 13.70 -2.90
C LYS A 183 3.10 14.48 -1.99
N ALA A 184 3.05 14.14 -0.71
CA ALA A 184 2.20 14.85 0.25
C ALA A 184 2.63 16.31 0.43
N LEU A 185 3.93 16.58 0.48
CA LEU A 185 4.46 17.94 0.53
C LEU A 185 4.05 18.75 -0.71
N GLU A 186 4.21 18.21 -1.91
CA GLU A 186 3.78 18.89 -3.15
C GLU A 186 2.29 19.24 -3.14
N ILE A 187 1.45 18.32 -2.64
CA ILE A 187 0.00 18.53 -2.48
C ILE A 187 -0.28 19.65 -1.46
N ALA A 188 0.44 19.65 -0.34
CA ALA A 188 0.31 20.65 0.71
C ALA A 188 0.74 22.05 0.27
N LEU A 189 1.82 22.16 -0.52
CA LEU A 189 2.29 23.43 -1.11
C LEU A 189 1.25 24.06 -2.03
N LYS A 190 0.37 23.26 -2.64
CA LYS A 190 -0.80 23.73 -3.41
C LYS A 190 -1.97 24.18 -2.52
N GLY A 191 -1.78 24.21 -1.19
CA GLY A 191 -2.77 24.64 -0.21
C GLY A 191 -3.84 23.60 0.11
N THR A 192 -3.58 22.33 -0.22
CA THR A 192 -4.59 21.25 -0.10
C THR A 192 -4.19 20.24 0.98
N VAL A 193 -5.20 19.73 1.69
CA VAL A 193 -5.02 18.59 2.61
C VAL A 193 -4.86 17.32 1.75
N PRO A 194 -3.79 16.53 1.93
CA PRO A 194 -3.64 15.27 1.21
C PRO A 194 -4.81 14.33 1.42
N VAL A 195 -5.31 13.80 0.30
CA VAL A 195 -6.44 12.88 0.27
C VAL A 195 -5.91 11.49 -0.05
N ILE A 196 -6.16 10.54 0.85
CA ILE A 196 -5.79 9.15 0.70
C ILE A 196 -6.77 8.49 -0.27
N SER A 197 -6.27 8.25 -1.46
CA SER A 197 -6.93 7.45 -2.48
C SER A 197 -5.91 7.09 -3.53
N HIS A 198 -6.21 6.03 -4.26
CA HIS A 198 -5.37 5.54 -5.35
C HIS A 198 -5.06 6.55 -6.46
N THR A 199 -5.93 7.52 -6.69
CA THR A 199 -5.78 8.53 -7.76
C THR A 199 -5.24 9.87 -7.27
N LYS A 200 -4.94 10.00 -5.98
CA LYS A 200 -4.50 11.27 -5.37
C LYS A 200 -3.14 11.10 -4.71
N LEU A 201 -3.08 11.03 -3.38
CA LEU A 201 -1.78 10.81 -2.71
C LEU A 201 -1.19 9.45 -3.09
N ASN A 202 -2.06 8.46 -3.25
CA ASN A 202 -1.73 7.07 -3.55
C ASN A 202 -0.63 6.50 -2.64
N THR A 203 -1.09 5.92 -1.55
CA THR A 203 -0.27 5.27 -0.51
C THR A 203 0.08 3.82 -0.84
N GLY A 204 -0.40 3.29 -1.97
CA GLY A 204 0.07 2.01 -2.50
C GLY A 204 -0.42 0.74 -1.80
N GLU A 205 0.09 -0.39 -2.29
CA GLU A 205 -0.07 -1.71 -1.70
C GLU A 205 1.24 -2.16 -1.06
N ILE A 206 1.16 -2.60 0.20
CA ILE A 206 2.30 -2.94 1.03
C ILE A 206 2.30 -4.45 1.26
N LYS A 207 3.40 -5.09 0.88
CA LYS A 207 3.55 -6.55 0.86
C LYS A 207 4.69 -6.91 1.81
N HIS A 208 4.38 -7.64 2.88
CA HIS A 208 5.35 -8.10 3.86
C HIS A 208 5.67 -9.57 3.64
N LYS A 209 6.93 -9.94 3.40
CA LYS A 209 7.34 -11.33 3.19
C LYS A 209 7.17 -12.13 4.47
N GLY A 210 6.52 -13.29 4.37
CA GLY A 210 6.18 -14.10 5.53
C GLY A 210 4.98 -13.57 6.31
N ALA A 211 4.77 -14.14 7.51
CA ALA A 211 3.61 -13.84 8.33
C ALA A 211 3.79 -12.54 9.13
N ILE A 212 2.69 -11.79 9.30
CA ILE A 212 2.63 -10.63 10.20
C ILE A 212 2.06 -11.12 11.53
N ASP A 213 2.88 -11.10 12.58
CA ASP A 213 2.50 -11.56 13.92
C ASP A 213 1.33 -10.75 14.49
N SER A 214 0.43 -11.43 15.23
CA SER A 214 -0.68 -10.80 15.94
C SER A 214 -0.27 -9.65 16.88
N ALA A 215 0.96 -9.65 17.40
CA ALA A 215 1.52 -8.58 18.21
C ALA A 215 1.59 -7.22 17.47
N HIS A 216 1.53 -7.22 16.14
CA HIS A 216 1.50 -6.01 15.32
C HIS A 216 0.07 -5.51 15.02
N ILE A 217 -0.97 -6.22 15.48
CA ILE A 217 -2.37 -5.79 15.34
C ILE A 217 -2.69 -4.81 16.46
N GLN A 218 -3.11 -3.59 16.09
CA GLN A 218 -3.43 -2.50 17.00
C GLN A 218 -4.94 -2.33 17.23
N GLY A 219 -5.78 -2.87 16.34
CA GLY A 219 -7.23 -2.75 16.45
C GLY A 219 -7.97 -3.52 15.36
N VAL A 220 -9.30 -3.54 15.48
CA VAL A 220 -10.19 -4.17 14.50
C VAL A 220 -11.38 -3.26 14.24
N LEU A 221 -11.74 -3.10 12.97
CA LEU A 221 -12.95 -2.42 12.51
C LEU A 221 -13.97 -3.47 12.06
N LEU A 222 -15.17 -3.42 12.63
CA LEU A 222 -16.24 -4.40 12.34
C LEU A 222 -17.53 -3.72 11.90
N THR A 223 -17.81 -2.56 12.47
CA THR A 223 -19.06 -1.82 12.30
C THR A 223 -18.83 -0.53 11.52
N GLU A 224 -19.91 0.00 10.93
CA GLU A 224 -19.88 1.30 10.25
C GLU A 224 -19.34 2.42 11.16
N ASP A 225 -19.67 2.37 12.46
CA ASP A 225 -19.19 3.35 13.44
C ASP A 225 -17.67 3.23 13.68
N ASP A 226 -17.11 2.01 13.66
CA ASP A 226 -15.66 1.81 13.75
C ASP A 226 -14.94 2.46 12.54
N TYR A 227 -15.45 2.22 11.32
CA TYR A 227 -14.89 2.82 10.11
C TYR A 227 -15.01 4.35 10.13
N ARG A 228 -16.15 4.91 10.57
CA ARG A 228 -16.32 6.36 10.73
C ARG A 228 -15.37 6.94 11.77
N ALA A 229 -15.14 6.23 12.87
CA ALA A 229 -14.18 6.65 13.90
C ALA A 229 -12.75 6.66 13.35
N ALA A 230 -12.34 5.62 12.63
CA ALA A 230 -11.02 5.54 12.01
C ALA A 230 -10.80 6.63 10.96
N GLN A 231 -11.78 6.89 10.09
CA GLN A 231 -11.72 7.99 9.11
C GLN A 231 -11.63 9.37 9.78
N ASN A 232 -12.34 9.57 10.89
CA ASN A 232 -12.23 10.78 11.70
C ASN A 232 -10.84 10.95 12.31
N GLU A 233 -10.24 9.87 12.79
CA GLU A 233 -8.91 9.90 13.38
C GLU A 233 -7.83 10.21 12.33
N MET A 234 -7.90 9.61 11.14
CA MET A 234 -7.04 10.01 10.01
C MET A 234 -7.13 11.51 9.73
N LEU A 235 -8.36 12.06 9.69
CA LEU A 235 -8.58 13.48 9.45
C LEU A 235 -8.02 14.34 10.58
N ARG A 236 -8.11 13.90 11.84
CA ARG A 236 -7.50 14.58 12.98
C ARG A 236 -5.98 14.62 12.90
N ASN A 237 -5.38 13.59 12.30
CA ASN A 237 -3.95 13.46 12.06
C ASN A 237 -3.47 14.11 10.76
N GLY A 238 -4.40 14.70 10.00
CA GLY A 238 -4.09 15.55 8.86
C GLY A 238 -4.50 14.96 7.51
N PHE A 239 -5.04 13.75 7.43
CA PHE A 239 -5.29 13.10 6.15
C PHE A 239 -6.78 12.93 5.88
N MET A 240 -7.21 13.23 4.67
CA MET A 240 -8.61 13.04 4.28
C MET A 240 -8.79 11.69 3.60
N ALA A 241 -9.68 10.83 4.11
CA ALA A 241 -10.03 9.58 3.44
C ALA A 241 -10.75 9.83 2.10
N GLY A 242 -10.49 8.98 1.10
CA GLY A 242 -11.13 9.03 -0.22
C GLY A 242 -12.66 9.09 -0.18
N PRO A 243 -13.35 8.21 0.58
CA PRO A 243 -14.81 8.25 0.73
C PRO A 243 -15.33 9.60 1.24
N LEU A 244 -14.69 10.17 2.27
CA LEU A 244 -15.07 11.49 2.81
C LEU A 244 -14.90 12.61 1.79
N ASN A 245 -13.84 12.54 0.97
CA ASN A 245 -13.66 13.47 -0.14
C ASN A 245 -14.76 13.31 -1.21
N SER A 246 -15.21 12.09 -1.50
CA SER A 246 -16.31 11.83 -2.43
C SER A 246 -17.64 12.39 -1.93
N LEU A 247 -17.95 12.21 -0.64
CA LEU A 247 -19.11 12.82 0.00
C LEU A 247 -19.05 14.36 -0.09
N THR A 248 -17.89 14.95 0.17
CA THR A 248 -17.71 16.40 0.06
C THR A 248 -17.98 16.91 -1.36
N LYS A 249 -17.54 16.17 -2.38
CA LYS A 249 -17.83 16.51 -3.79
C LYS A 249 -19.31 16.39 -4.11
N LEU A 250 -19.98 15.37 -3.59
CA LEU A 250 -21.42 15.13 -3.82
C LEU A 250 -22.30 16.21 -3.19
N TYR A 251 -22.01 16.60 -1.95
CA TYR A 251 -22.83 17.54 -1.19
C TYR A 251 -22.38 19.01 -1.33
N GLY A 252 -21.22 19.26 -1.94
CA GLY A 252 -20.63 20.60 -2.06
C GLY A 252 -20.07 21.18 -0.76
N HIS A 253 -20.20 20.45 0.35
CA HIS A 253 -19.69 20.80 1.67
C HIS A 253 -19.26 19.53 2.41
N ILE A 254 -18.38 19.68 3.40
CA ILE A 254 -18.02 18.58 4.28
C ILE A 254 -19.13 18.40 5.33
N PRO A 255 -19.53 17.18 5.72
CA PRO A 255 -20.52 17.00 6.76
C PRO A 255 -20.06 17.64 8.08
N ALA A 256 -21.00 18.24 8.82
CA ALA A 256 -20.72 19.07 10.00
C ALA A 256 -19.85 18.36 11.06
N GLU A 257 -20.04 17.04 11.22
CA GLU A 257 -19.28 16.20 12.15
C GLU A 257 -17.77 16.16 11.85
N TYR A 258 -17.34 16.40 10.60
CA TYR A 258 -15.93 16.40 10.20
C TYR A 258 -15.32 17.81 10.12
N GLU A 259 -16.11 18.89 10.20
CA GLU A 259 -15.61 20.26 9.98
C GLU A 259 -14.48 20.66 10.92
N ALA A 260 -14.62 20.35 12.21
CA ALA A 260 -13.62 20.68 13.22
C ALA A 260 -12.30 19.93 12.96
N ASN A 261 -12.39 18.66 12.58
CA ASN A 261 -11.25 17.81 12.24
C ASN A 261 -10.59 18.31 10.94
N LEU A 262 -11.35 18.72 9.93
CA LEU A 262 -10.79 19.31 8.70
C LEU A 262 -10.07 20.64 8.98
N LYS A 263 -10.64 21.52 9.80
CA LYS A 263 -9.98 22.77 10.22
C LYS A 263 -8.67 22.47 10.96
N ARG A 264 -8.63 21.42 11.78
CA ARG A 264 -7.40 20.93 12.42
C ARG A 264 -6.39 20.41 11.39
N ALA A 265 -6.80 19.55 10.46
CA ALA A 265 -5.96 19.03 9.39
C ALA A 265 -5.28 20.16 8.59
N LYS A 266 -6.05 21.15 8.17
CA LYS A 266 -5.54 22.34 7.46
C LYS A 266 -4.47 23.09 8.27
N ARG A 267 -4.63 23.21 9.59
CA ARG A 267 -3.62 23.84 10.47
C ARG A 267 -2.35 23.00 10.60
N ILE A 268 -2.48 21.68 10.64
CA ILE A 268 -1.31 20.78 10.66
C ILE A 268 -0.49 20.96 9.38
N TRP A 269 -1.13 20.87 8.21
CA TRP A 269 -0.45 21.03 6.93
C TRP A 269 0.07 22.44 6.70
N ARG A 270 -0.60 23.47 7.22
CA ARG A 270 -0.03 24.83 7.21
C ARG A 270 1.31 24.88 7.92
N LYS A 271 1.44 24.27 9.11
CA LYS A 271 2.73 24.20 9.83
C LYS A 271 3.81 23.47 9.05
N VAL A 272 3.44 22.41 8.32
CA VAL A 272 4.38 21.68 7.44
C VAL A 272 4.87 22.57 6.29
N VAL A 273 3.96 23.33 5.66
CA VAL A 273 4.29 24.30 4.61
C VAL A 273 5.19 25.42 5.17
N ASP A 274 4.87 25.95 6.36
CA ASP A 274 5.70 26.96 7.03
C ASP A 274 7.11 26.42 7.34
N LEU A 275 7.24 25.14 7.72
CA LEU A 275 8.52 24.46 7.93
C LEU A 275 9.34 24.36 6.65
N ALA A 276 8.68 24.07 5.51
CA ALA A 276 9.31 24.07 4.19
C ALA A 276 9.74 25.48 3.73
N GLY A 277 9.22 26.53 4.37
CA GLY A 277 9.59 27.91 4.12
C GLY A 277 8.68 28.66 3.15
N HIS A 278 7.41 28.25 3.07
CA HIS A 278 6.39 28.79 2.18
C HIS A 278 5.19 29.38 2.94
#